data_AF-A0A1Y4ADC6-F1
#
_entry.id   AF-A0A1Y4ADC6-F1
#
_cell.length_a   1.000
_cell.length_b   1.000
_cell.length_c   1.000
_cell.angle_alpha   90.00
_cell.angle_beta   90.00
_cell.angle_gamma   90.00
#
_symmetry.space_group_name_H-M   'P 1'
#
loop_
_entity.id
_entity.type
_entity.pdbx_description
1 polymer ?
#
loop_
_entity_poly.entity_id
_entity_poly.type
_entity_poly.pdbx_seq_one_letter_code
_entity_poly.pdbx_strand_id
1 'polypeptide(L)'
;MQKIVKSALSFVVFALTFVGSAMGQTQFDQAQARIIEPKQDVFIKPLVAEIEIMEKQQRQNYGPYEYPIKSVETLTFDELENIKKLALHQATVEAKGDIIVAATFRAYSDEKGKHVIVEISGFPGKYVNFRTARKEDGDYEWITTVYPYADRINTTGKTKALENQ
;
A
#
# COMPACT_ATOMS: atom_id res chain seq x y z
N MET A 1 -81.40 32.38 -27.60
CA MET A 1 -81.91 33.78 -27.64
C MET A 1 -81.93 34.26 -26.19
N GLN A 2 -80.85 34.79 -25.61
CA GLN A 2 -80.25 36.13 -25.77
C GLN A 2 -81.26 37.27 -25.64
N LYS A 3 -80.87 38.26 -24.80
CA LYS A 3 -81.46 39.59 -24.52
C LYS A 3 -82.14 39.65 -23.14
N ILE A 4 -82.02 40.68 -22.29
CA ILE A 4 -81.48 42.05 -22.36
C ILE A 4 -81.61 42.54 -20.89
N VAL A 5 -80.54 42.98 -20.20
CA VAL A 5 -80.09 44.38 -20.05
C VAL A 5 -80.38 44.94 -18.65
N LYS A 6 -79.26 45.22 -17.97
CA LYS A 6 -78.90 46.49 -17.32
C LYS A 6 -80.01 47.19 -16.53
N SER A 7 -79.97 47.05 -15.21
CA SER A 7 -80.33 48.14 -14.30
C SER A 7 -79.73 47.89 -12.92
N ALA A 8 -78.45 48.20 -12.76
CA ALA A 8 -77.76 48.45 -11.48
C ALA A 8 -76.28 48.77 -11.77
N LEU A 9 -76.01 49.65 -12.74
CA LEU A 9 -75.40 50.95 -12.40
C LEU A 9 -75.80 51.49 -11.02
N SER A 10 -75.24 50.92 -9.95
CA SER A 10 -75.07 51.60 -8.67
C SER A 10 -74.36 50.68 -7.69
N PHE A 11 -73.37 51.22 -6.99
CA PHE A 11 -72.66 50.58 -5.88
C PHE A 11 -71.78 49.38 -6.25
N VAL A 12 -70.55 49.61 -6.74
CA VAL A 12 -69.27 49.19 -6.09
C VAL A 12 -68.15 49.91 -6.86
N VAL A 13 -68.19 51.24 -6.82
CA VAL A 13 -67.03 52.13 -7.02
C VAL A 13 -66.31 52.32 -5.66
N PHE A 14 -66.59 51.45 -4.69
CA PHE A 14 -66.08 51.47 -3.32
C PHE A 14 -65.08 50.32 -3.13
N ALA A 15 -63.90 50.45 -3.75
CA ALA A 15 -62.68 49.75 -3.36
C ALA A 15 -61.49 50.29 -4.19
N LEU A 16 -61.37 51.62 -4.26
CA LEU A 16 -60.05 52.20 -4.50
C LEU A 16 -59.25 52.04 -3.20
N THR A 17 -58.15 51.30 -3.31
CA THR A 17 -56.85 51.58 -2.69
C THR A 17 -56.63 51.26 -1.20
N PHE A 18 -55.39 50.81 -0.92
CA PHE A 18 -54.72 50.53 0.38
C PHE A 18 -55.07 49.17 1.02
N VAL A 19 -54.16 48.25 1.42
CA VAL A 19 -52.69 48.10 1.53
C VAL A 19 -52.41 46.59 1.59
N GLY A 20 -51.23 46.14 1.17
CA GLY A 20 -50.60 45.00 1.83
C GLY A 20 -50.00 43.97 0.88
N SER A 21 -48.69 44.05 0.72
CA SER A 21 -47.84 43.06 0.07
C SER A 21 -48.06 41.68 0.68
N ALA A 22 -48.81 40.81 0.01
CA ALA A 22 -48.76 39.38 0.30
C ALA A 22 -47.80 38.75 -0.71
N MET A 23 -46.50 38.79 -0.36
CA MET A 23 -45.46 37.97 -0.98
C MET A 23 -45.84 36.50 -0.81
N GLY A 24 -46.59 35.94 -1.77
CA GLY A 24 -46.83 34.51 -1.85
C GLY A 24 -45.52 33.84 -2.26
N GLN A 25 -44.82 33.29 -1.27
CA GLN A 25 -43.55 32.58 -1.43
C GLN A 25 -43.60 31.60 -2.62
N THR A 26 -42.83 31.87 -3.67
CA THR A 26 -42.39 30.80 -4.56
C THR A 26 -41.43 29.95 -3.75
N GLN A 27 -41.91 28.83 -3.20
CA GLN A 27 -41.05 27.87 -2.51
C GLN A 27 -40.06 27.32 -3.53
N PHE A 28 -38.82 27.77 -3.41
CA PHE A 28 -37.71 27.26 -4.19
C PHE A 28 -37.03 26.19 -3.35
N ASP A 29 -37.28 24.94 -3.72
CA ASP A 29 -36.66 23.77 -3.09
C ASP A 29 -35.54 23.28 -3.99
N GLN A 30 -34.30 23.41 -3.51
CA GLN A 30 -33.11 23.01 -4.24
C GLN A 30 -32.39 21.91 -3.45
N ALA A 31 -32.69 20.66 -3.79
CA ALA A 31 -31.98 19.51 -3.28
C ALA A 31 -30.75 19.24 -4.16
N GLN A 32 -29.56 19.56 -3.66
CA GLN A 32 -28.31 19.10 -4.27
C GLN A 32 -27.78 17.88 -3.51
N ALA A 33 -28.17 16.68 -3.95
CA ALA A 33 -27.54 15.45 -3.48
C ALA A 33 -26.22 15.27 -4.25
N ARG A 34 -25.08 15.46 -3.59
CA ARG A 34 -23.79 15.09 -4.17
C ARG A 34 -23.75 13.56 -4.22
N ILE A 35 -23.85 12.98 -5.43
CA ILE A 35 -23.51 11.56 -5.65
C ILE A 35 -22.01 11.44 -5.41
N ILE A 36 -21.64 11.01 -4.21
CA ILE A 36 -20.30 10.52 -3.93
C ILE A 36 -20.37 9.02 -4.21
N GLU A 37 -19.84 8.59 -5.35
CA GLU A 37 -19.68 7.16 -5.60
C GLU A 37 -18.82 6.57 -4.48
N PRO A 38 -19.25 5.48 -3.83
CA PRO A 38 -18.44 4.83 -2.82
C PRO A 38 -17.17 4.31 -3.50
N LYS A 39 -16.05 4.99 -3.30
CA LYS A 39 -14.73 4.41 -3.55
C LYS A 39 -14.55 3.26 -2.57
N GLN A 40 -14.57 2.05 -3.11
CA GLN A 40 -14.21 0.85 -2.36
C GLN A 40 -12.70 0.67 -2.44
N ASP A 41 -12.01 1.02 -1.35
CA ASP A 41 -10.59 0.73 -1.20
C ASP A 41 -10.42 -0.55 -0.37
N VAL A 42 -9.63 -1.49 -0.88
CA VAL A 42 -9.32 -2.74 -0.18
C VAL A 42 -8.01 -2.56 0.58
N PHE A 43 -8.08 -2.65 1.91
CA PHE A 43 -6.92 -2.57 2.77
C PHE A 43 -6.54 -3.97 3.27
N ILE A 44 -5.35 -4.43 2.88
CA ILE A 44 -4.77 -5.67 3.38
C ILE A 44 -3.86 -5.32 4.55
N LYS A 45 -4.12 -5.92 5.71
CA LYS A 45 -3.23 -5.79 6.87
C LYS A 45 -1.93 -6.55 6.59
N PRO A 46 -0.75 -5.98 6.93
CA PRO A 46 0.51 -6.65 6.68
C PRO A 46 0.64 -7.94 7.50
N LEU A 47 1.31 -8.93 6.90
CA LEU A 47 1.65 -10.20 7.54
C LEU A 47 3.02 -10.05 8.21
N VAL A 48 3.09 -10.43 9.47
CA VAL A 48 4.32 -10.45 10.28
C VAL A 48 4.69 -11.90 10.54
N ALA A 49 5.98 -12.20 10.45
CA ALA A 49 6.56 -13.48 10.80
C ALA A 49 7.87 -13.24 11.55
N GLU A 50 8.21 -14.16 12.43
CA GLU A 50 9.48 -14.17 13.14
C GLU A 50 10.46 -15.12 12.44
N ILE A 51 11.75 -14.83 12.51
CA ILE A 51 12.79 -15.72 12.00
C ILE A 51 13.39 -16.47 13.16
N GLU A 52 13.22 -17.79 13.18
CA GLU A 52 13.88 -18.69 14.14
C GLU A 52 15.14 -19.28 13.50
N ILE A 53 16.31 -19.05 14.11
CA ILE A 53 17.58 -19.64 13.66
C ILE A 53 17.64 -21.09 14.10
N MET A 54 17.80 -22.01 13.15
CA MET A 54 17.60 -23.45 13.38
C MET A 54 18.66 -24.09 14.28
N GLU A 55 19.94 -23.97 13.92
CA GLU A 55 21.01 -24.64 14.67
C GLU A 55 21.64 -23.69 15.67
N LYS A 56 21.31 -23.81 16.96
CA LYS A 56 21.99 -23.22 18.14
C LYS A 56 22.65 -21.84 17.91
N GLN A 57 22.06 -21.00 17.06
CA GLN A 57 22.62 -19.72 16.61
C GLN A 57 24.07 -19.81 16.09
N GLN A 58 24.45 -20.93 15.47
CA GLN A 58 25.79 -21.12 14.89
C GLN A 58 25.80 -20.79 13.40
N ARG A 59 26.92 -20.22 12.96
CA ARG A 59 27.17 -19.92 11.55
C ARG A 59 27.59 -21.21 10.85
N GLN A 60 26.87 -21.58 9.80
CA GLN A 60 27.15 -22.75 8.97
C GLN A 60 27.82 -22.35 7.67
N ASN A 61 28.57 -23.29 7.10
CA ASN A 61 29.20 -23.16 5.80
C ASN A 61 28.57 -24.15 4.82
N TYR A 62 28.31 -23.68 3.61
CA TYR A 62 27.68 -24.42 2.52
C TYR A 62 28.56 -24.34 1.27
N GLY A 63 28.50 -25.40 0.46
CA GLY A 63 29.38 -25.58 -0.68
C GLY A 63 30.70 -26.29 -0.31
N PRO A 64 31.68 -26.28 -1.21
CA PRO A 64 31.75 -25.50 -2.44
C PRO A 64 30.76 -25.97 -3.53
N TYR A 65 30.07 -25.01 -4.17
CA TYR A 65 29.20 -25.28 -5.32
C TYR A 65 29.89 -24.83 -6.60
N GLU A 66 29.99 -25.72 -7.58
CA GLU A 66 30.67 -25.46 -8.84
C GLU A 66 29.68 -25.22 -9.98
N TYR A 67 29.89 -24.11 -10.70
CA TYR A 67 29.05 -23.71 -11.83
C TYR A 67 29.90 -23.53 -13.08
N PRO A 68 29.56 -24.19 -14.20
CA PRO A 68 30.30 -24.02 -15.45
C PRO A 68 30.04 -22.62 -16.03
N ILE A 69 31.11 -21.99 -16.52
CA ILE A 69 31.09 -20.70 -17.21
C ILE A 69 31.82 -20.80 -18.54
N LYS A 70 31.55 -19.87 -19.47
CA LYS A 70 32.23 -19.84 -20.77
C LYS A 70 33.72 -19.50 -20.63
N SER A 71 34.02 -18.44 -19.89
CA SER A 71 35.36 -17.98 -19.53
C SER A 71 35.23 -16.93 -18.44
N VAL A 72 36.20 -16.87 -17.52
CA VAL A 72 36.27 -15.83 -16.47
C VAL A 72 36.37 -14.43 -17.10
N GLU A 73 37.05 -14.30 -18.24
CA GLU A 73 37.24 -13.00 -18.92
C GLU A 73 35.94 -12.43 -19.49
N THR A 74 35.01 -13.31 -19.87
CA THR A 74 33.71 -12.93 -20.44
C THR A 74 32.60 -12.89 -19.41
N LEU A 75 32.89 -13.25 -18.16
CA LEU A 75 31.89 -13.36 -17.11
C LEU A 75 31.37 -11.97 -16.74
N THR A 76 30.08 -11.76 -16.92
CA THR A 76 29.43 -10.49 -16.53
C THR A 76 29.09 -10.48 -15.04
N PHE A 77 28.93 -9.28 -14.48
CA PHE A 77 28.50 -9.13 -13.09
C PHE A 77 27.11 -9.74 -12.85
N ASP A 78 26.19 -9.60 -13.80
CA ASP A 78 24.83 -10.14 -13.71
C ASP A 78 24.83 -11.68 -13.70
N GLU A 79 25.68 -12.31 -14.52
CA GLU A 79 25.86 -13.77 -14.52
C GLU A 79 26.45 -14.25 -13.18
N LEU A 80 27.45 -13.55 -12.64
CA LEU A 80 28.03 -13.88 -11.35
C LEU A 80 27.01 -13.75 -10.21
N GLU A 81 26.19 -12.69 -10.21
CA GLU A 81 25.10 -12.53 -9.24
C GLU A 81 24.04 -13.62 -9.38
N ASN A 82 23.74 -14.06 -10.61
CA ASN A 82 22.84 -15.18 -10.83
C ASN A 82 23.42 -16.49 -10.27
N ILE A 83 24.72 -16.75 -10.48
CA ILE A 83 25.42 -17.90 -9.91
C ILE A 83 25.36 -17.87 -8.37
N LYS A 84 25.60 -16.71 -7.74
CA LYS A 84 25.45 -16.56 -6.28
C LYS A 84 24.04 -16.84 -5.79
N LYS A 85 23.00 -16.40 -6.53
CA LYS A 85 21.59 -16.70 -6.19
C LYS A 85 21.28 -18.19 -6.30
N LEU A 86 21.81 -18.87 -7.32
CA LEU A 86 21.67 -20.32 -7.47
C LEU A 86 22.35 -21.06 -6.31
N ALA A 87 23.56 -20.65 -5.96
CA ALA A 87 24.29 -21.21 -4.82
C ALA A 87 23.54 -20.97 -3.50
N LEU A 88 22.99 -19.77 -3.30
CA LEU A 88 22.18 -19.43 -2.12
C LEU A 88 20.93 -20.30 -2.04
N HIS A 89 20.27 -20.53 -3.17
CA HIS A 89 19.10 -21.41 -3.23
C HIS A 89 19.46 -22.85 -2.86
N GLN A 90 20.54 -23.40 -3.41
CA GLN A 90 21.03 -24.74 -3.06
C GLN A 90 21.37 -24.84 -1.56
N ALA A 91 22.10 -23.86 -1.02
CA ALA A 91 22.42 -23.81 0.39
C ALA A 91 21.16 -23.77 1.27
N THR A 92 20.15 -23.00 0.88
CA THR A 92 18.88 -22.88 1.62
C THR A 92 18.12 -24.21 1.62
N VAL A 93 18.09 -24.91 0.49
CA VAL A 93 17.47 -26.24 0.36
C VAL A 93 18.23 -27.28 1.18
N GLU A 94 19.56 -27.26 1.13
CA GLU A 94 20.43 -28.17 1.91
C GLU A 94 20.24 -27.98 3.42
N ALA A 95 20.16 -26.71 3.85
CA ALA A 95 19.85 -26.34 5.23
C ALA A 95 18.43 -26.71 5.67
N LYS A 96 17.54 -27.06 4.73
CA LYS A 96 16.09 -27.24 4.96
C LYS A 96 15.44 -26.03 5.65
N GLY A 97 15.96 -24.84 5.39
CA GLY A 97 15.48 -23.56 5.92
C GLY A 97 14.68 -22.78 4.89
N ASP A 98 14.07 -21.68 5.33
CA ASP A 98 13.38 -20.74 4.43
C ASP A 98 14.32 -19.60 4.00
N ILE A 99 15.33 -19.29 4.81
CA ILE A 99 16.27 -18.20 4.60
C ILE A 99 17.65 -18.53 5.21
N ILE A 100 18.71 -17.96 4.63
CA ILE A 100 20.02 -17.88 5.27
C ILE A 100 20.29 -16.42 5.67
N VAL A 101 20.27 -16.14 6.96
CA VAL A 101 20.51 -14.81 7.53
C VAL A 101 22.01 -14.51 7.55
N ALA A 102 22.37 -13.25 7.27
CA ALA A 102 23.75 -12.77 7.25
C ALA A 102 24.69 -13.65 6.39
N ALA A 103 24.19 -14.04 5.22
CA ALA A 103 24.93 -14.81 4.24
C ALA A 103 26.13 -14.01 3.72
N THR A 104 27.28 -14.67 3.73
CA THR A 104 28.54 -14.18 3.17
C THR A 104 28.94 -15.11 2.04
N PHE A 105 29.44 -14.55 0.94
CA PHE A 105 29.76 -15.29 -0.28
C PHE A 105 31.25 -15.20 -0.56
N ARG A 106 31.88 -16.34 -0.83
CA ARG A 106 33.21 -16.41 -1.41
C ARG A 106 33.08 -17.08 -2.77
N ALA A 107 33.25 -16.27 -3.83
CA ALA A 107 33.21 -16.73 -5.21
C ALA A 107 34.60 -16.61 -5.83
N TYR A 108 35.09 -17.69 -6.43
CA TYR A 108 36.39 -17.73 -7.09
C TYR A 108 36.35 -18.68 -8.30
N SER A 109 37.28 -18.54 -9.24
CA SER A 109 37.36 -19.43 -10.39
C SER A 109 38.26 -20.64 -10.12
N ASP A 110 38.03 -21.73 -10.84
CA ASP A 110 39.01 -22.81 -10.93
C ASP A 110 40.28 -22.36 -11.66
N GLU A 111 41.37 -23.13 -11.54
CA GLU A 111 42.67 -22.81 -12.17
C GLU A 111 42.58 -22.67 -13.70
N LYS A 112 41.56 -23.31 -14.30
CA LYS A 112 41.33 -23.32 -15.76
C LYS A 112 40.41 -22.20 -16.23
N GLY A 113 39.80 -21.43 -15.32
CA GLY A 113 38.87 -20.35 -15.63
C GLY A 113 37.58 -20.81 -16.32
N LYS A 114 37.16 -22.06 -16.11
CA LYS A 114 35.96 -22.68 -16.71
C LYS A 114 34.82 -22.87 -15.71
N HIS A 115 35.11 -22.78 -14.42
CA HIS A 115 34.11 -22.90 -13.38
C HIS A 115 34.22 -21.74 -12.40
N VAL A 116 33.06 -21.32 -11.87
CA VAL A 116 32.97 -20.48 -10.69
C VAL A 116 32.57 -21.37 -9.53
N ILE A 117 33.35 -21.30 -8.47
CA ILE A 117 33.13 -22.01 -7.22
C ILE A 117 32.60 -20.99 -6.22
N VAL A 118 31.47 -21.31 -5.61
CA VAL A 118 30.83 -20.46 -4.59
C VAL A 118 30.72 -21.21 -3.27
N GLU A 119 31.30 -20.62 -2.24
CA GLU A 119 31.13 -21.01 -0.85
C GLU A 119 30.25 -19.96 -0.15
N ILE A 120 29.34 -20.42 0.70
CA ILE A 120 28.40 -19.56 1.41
C ILE A 120 28.53 -19.82 2.90
N SER A 121 28.50 -18.77 3.71
CA SER A 121 28.48 -18.90 5.16
C SER A 121 27.43 -18.00 5.80
N GLY A 122 26.58 -18.52 6.67
CA GLY A 122 25.46 -17.78 7.25
C GLY A 122 24.68 -18.58 8.31
N PHE A 123 23.56 -18.04 8.75
CA PHE A 123 22.69 -18.66 9.75
C PHE A 123 21.38 -19.12 9.10
N PRO A 124 21.15 -20.43 8.94
CA PRO A 124 19.88 -20.89 8.41
C PRO A 124 18.74 -20.62 9.39
N GLY A 125 17.64 -20.11 8.86
CA GLY A 125 16.45 -19.76 9.62
C GLY A 125 15.16 -20.19 8.94
N LYS A 126 14.10 -20.28 9.74
CA LYS A 126 12.73 -20.54 9.30
C LYS A 126 11.81 -19.43 9.72
N TYR A 127 10.79 -19.18 8.91
CA TYR A 127 9.71 -18.30 9.31
C TYR A 127 8.75 -19.04 10.24
N VAL A 128 8.52 -18.47 11.41
CA VAL A 128 7.60 -18.97 12.43
C VAL A 128 6.62 -17.88 12.85
N ASN A 129 5.56 -18.25 13.55
CA ASN A 129 4.60 -17.31 14.14
C ASN A 129 3.97 -16.32 13.13
N PHE A 130 3.60 -16.80 11.94
CA PHE A 130 2.87 -16.02 10.95
C PHE A 130 1.56 -15.47 11.54
N ARG A 131 1.43 -14.14 11.57
CA ARG A 131 0.25 -13.45 12.09
C ARG A 131 0.00 -12.15 11.35
N THR A 132 -1.25 -11.70 11.35
CA THR A 132 -1.59 -10.35 10.90
C THR A 132 -1.10 -9.31 11.91
N ALA A 133 -0.52 -8.21 11.44
CA ALA A 133 0.01 -7.15 12.30
C ALA A 133 -1.03 -6.58 13.29
N ARG A 134 -0.62 -6.46 14.55
CA ARG A 134 -1.45 -5.99 15.68
C ARG A 134 -0.89 -4.74 16.31
N LYS A 135 -1.77 -3.86 16.82
CA LYS A 135 -1.34 -2.62 17.49
C LYS A 135 -0.78 -2.92 18.86
N GLU A 136 -1.36 -3.92 19.52
CA GLU A 136 -1.05 -4.37 20.87
C GLU A 136 0.38 -4.95 20.96
N ASP A 137 0.86 -5.56 19.87
CA ASP A 137 2.20 -6.17 19.77
C ASP A 137 3.27 -5.16 19.31
N GLY A 138 2.91 -3.88 19.15
CA GLY A 138 3.81 -2.84 18.63
C GLY A 138 4.13 -2.97 17.14
N ASP A 139 3.45 -3.86 16.39
CA ASP A 139 3.78 -4.15 14.99
C ASP A 139 3.74 -2.90 14.10
N TYR A 140 2.73 -2.05 14.32
CA TYR A 140 2.56 -0.83 13.52
C TYR A 140 3.67 0.21 13.75
N GLU A 141 4.30 0.26 14.93
CA GLU A 141 5.34 1.26 15.22
C GLU A 141 6.61 0.99 14.41
N TRP A 142 7.08 -0.27 14.39
CA TRP A 142 8.27 -0.60 13.61
C TRP A 142 7.94 -0.72 12.12
N ILE A 143 6.75 -1.18 11.72
CA ILE A 143 6.33 -1.18 10.30
C ILE A 143 6.33 0.24 9.74
N THR A 144 5.76 1.22 10.45
CA THR A 144 5.73 2.62 9.99
C THR A 144 7.11 3.26 9.98
N THR A 145 7.99 2.90 10.92
CA THR A 145 9.38 3.36 10.95
C THR A 145 10.20 2.82 9.77
N VAL A 146 10.06 1.53 9.44
CA VAL A 146 10.80 0.87 8.34
C VAL A 146 10.21 1.21 6.98
N TYR A 147 8.89 1.37 6.89
CA TYR A 147 8.16 1.74 5.67
C TYR A 147 7.49 3.13 5.82
N PRO A 148 8.27 4.23 5.83
CA PRO A 148 7.77 5.59 6.10
C PRO A 148 6.90 6.19 4.98
N TYR A 149 6.35 5.37 4.09
CA TYR A 149 5.62 5.86 2.91
C TYR A 149 4.27 6.51 3.25
N ALA A 150 3.73 6.28 4.45
CA ALA A 150 2.43 6.80 4.87
C ALA A 150 2.43 8.30 5.25
N ASP A 151 3.57 8.91 5.57
CA ASP A 151 3.60 10.31 6.05
C ASP A 151 3.77 11.35 4.94
N ARG A 152 4.17 10.95 3.73
CA ARG A 152 4.36 11.89 2.61
C ARG A 152 3.04 12.41 2.02
N ILE A 153 1.92 11.74 2.26
CA ILE A 153 0.60 12.16 1.78
C ILE A 153 -0.07 13.21 2.69
N ASN A 154 0.31 13.26 3.98
CA ASN A 154 -0.28 14.19 4.95
C ASN A 154 0.46 15.53 5.08
N THR A 155 1.64 15.66 4.46
CA THR A 155 2.45 16.88 4.60
C THR A 155 2.17 17.93 3.50
N THR A 156 1.53 17.54 2.40
CA THR A 156 1.13 18.47 1.31
C THR A 156 -0.27 19.06 1.51
N GLY A 157 -1.00 18.66 2.57
CA GLY A 157 -2.42 18.99 2.76
C GLY A 157 -2.80 19.63 4.10
N LYS A 158 -1.85 20.01 4.97
CA LYS A 158 -2.18 20.81 6.16
C LYS A 158 -2.42 22.27 5.76
N THR A 159 -3.47 22.53 5.00
CA THR A 159 -4.16 23.82 5.04
C THR A 159 -4.65 24.05 6.46
N LYS A 160 -4.29 25.20 7.03
CA LYS A 160 -4.59 25.73 8.38
C LYS A 160 -6.09 25.90 8.68
N ALA A 161 -6.92 24.88 8.46
CA ALA A 161 -8.37 24.98 8.60
C ALA A 161 -8.95 24.26 9.82
N LEU A 162 -8.13 23.55 10.62
CA LEU A 162 -8.61 22.78 11.78
C LEU A 162 -7.95 23.19 13.11
N GLU A 163 -7.40 24.40 13.20
CA GLU A 163 -6.87 24.94 14.47
C GLU A 163 -7.83 25.94 15.13
N ASN A 164 -9.03 26.15 14.57
CA ASN A 164 -10.09 26.96 15.18
C ASN A 164 -11.46 26.30 14.96
N GLN A 165 -11.69 25.14 15.60
CA GLN A 165 -13.02 24.65 16.00
C GLN A 165 -12.87 23.85 17.30
#